data_AF-A0A1H8C3J8-F1
#
_entry.id   AF-A0A1H8C3J8-F1
#
_cell.length_a   1.000
_cell.length_b   1.000
_cell.length_c   1.000
_cell.angle_alpha   90.00
_cell.angle_beta   90.00
_cell.angle_gamma   90.00
#
_symmetry.space_group_name_H-M   'P 1'
#
loop_
_entity.id
_entity.type
_entity.pdbx_description
1 polymer ?
#
loop_
_entity_poly.entity_id
_entity_poly.type
_entity_poly.pdbx_seq_one_letter_code
_entity_poly.pdbx_strand_id
1 'polypeptide(L)'
;MKKNLYIILLCFLCLSLSEIQAENRWNINPDGSITWKLREKDAHQDHIEMSGLKISAVIRYGVDEKGAFTLDRSMIWPMLRTVPNNTHASLMRRFSWNIPEMITVNGQCLRNEKVESITLKGSITVNSTYHGNGGKVALTRILFPSTDKPAFCEKYVLRNDNSHDIRVEIPQSRSVIQTLPEQGVYGSYRLVSEIKGEKTVILKPGEEVAFSAFFAGYKPDEAELAMDIDQEKEAREALIADLWDNLILETPDRTINTMFAFAKIRAAESIYETKGGLLHGPGGEAYYAAIWANDQAEYVNPFFPYLGYQTGNQSALCSFMHFARFINPEYKKLPSSIIAEGTDVWGGAGDRGDAAMVAYGAARYALARGDLEEAKQLWPLIE
;
A
#
# COMPACT_ATOMS: atom_id res chain seq x y z
N MET A 1 -14.97 -61.68 0.39
CA MET A 1 -13.54 -61.29 0.32
C MET A 1 -13.29 -60.03 -0.51
N LYS A 2 -13.84 -59.87 -1.73
CA LYS A 2 -13.60 -58.67 -2.56
C LYS A 2 -14.08 -57.34 -1.95
N LYS A 3 -15.18 -57.33 -1.19
CA LYS A 3 -15.75 -56.13 -0.55
C LYS A 3 -14.86 -55.55 0.57
N ASN A 4 -14.11 -56.40 1.28
CA ASN A 4 -13.20 -55.97 2.34
C ASN A 4 -11.90 -55.36 1.80
N LEU A 5 -11.51 -55.73 0.58
CA LEU A 5 -10.30 -55.19 -0.08
C LEU A 5 -10.51 -53.73 -0.53
N TYR A 6 -11.71 -53.37 -1.01
CA TYR A 6 -12.05 -51.99 -1.38
C TYR A 6 -12.12 -51.04 -0.18
N ILE A 7 -12.58 -51.52 0.98
CA ILE A 7 -12.63 -50.71 2.21
C ILE A 7 -11.22 -50.45 2.74
N ILE A 8 -10.33 -51.44 2.69
CA ILE A 8 -8.92 -51.28 3.09
C ILE A 8 -8.19 -50.32 2.13
N LEU A 9 -8.44 -50.41 0.82
CA LEU A 9 -7.86 -49.50 -0.17
C LEU A 9 -8.35 -48.05 0.00
N LEU A 10 -9.63 -47.86 0.36
CA LEU A 10 -10.19 -46.53 0.66
C LEU A 10 -9.61 -45.93 1.94
N CYS A 11 -9.38 -46.74 2.98
CA CYS A 11 -8.72 -46.29 4.21
C CYS A 11 -7.24 -45.92 4.00
N PHE A 12 -6.52 -46.60 3.10
CA PHE A 12 -5.16 -46.23 2.72
C PHE A 12 -5.11 -44.94 1.89
N LEU A 13 -6.11 -44.68 1.05
CA LEU A 13 -6.20 -43.44 0.26
C LEU A 13 -6.48 -42.21 1.13
N CYS A 14 -7.25 -42.37 2.22
CA CYS A 14 -7.50 -41.30 3.20
C CYS A 14 -6.29 -41.01 4.10
N LEU A 15 -5.39 -41.97 4.30
CA LEU A 15 -4.13 -41.77 5.05
C LEU A 15 -3.03 -41.11 4.22
N SER A 16 -3.18 -41.01 2.89
CA SER A 16 -2.26 -40.28 2.01
C SER A 16 -2.67 -38.82 1.74
N LEU A 17 -3.72 -38.32 2.41
CA LEU A 17 -3.94 -36.88 2.54
C LEU A 17 -2.94 -36.35 3.56
N SER A 18 -1.69 -36.13 3.13
CA SER A 18 -0.84 -35.16 3.80
C SER A 18 -1.63 -33.86 3.88
N GLU A 19 -1.96 -33.41 5.09
CA GLU A 19 -2.40 -32.04 5.29
C GLU A 19 -1.34 -31.18 4.61
N ILE A 20 -1.72 -30.48 3.54
CA ILE A 20 -0.95 -29.33 3.06
C ILE A 20 -1.15 -28.29 4.16
N GLN A 21 -0.36 -28.44 5.23
CA GLN A 21 -0.32 -27.50 6.31
C GLN A 21 0.35 -26.27 5.71
N ALA A 22 -0.47 -25.28 5.34
CA ALA A 22 0.02 -24.00 4.86
C ALA A 22 1.05 -23.50 5.86
N GLU A 23 2.31 -23.41 5.42
CA GLU A 23 3.41 -23.14 6.33
C GLU A 23 3.30 -21.69 6.80
N ASN A 24 2.94 -21.51 8.08
CA ASN A 24 2.74 -20.20 8.66
C ASN A 24 4.09 -19.50 8.87
N ARG A 25 4.38 -18.52 8.01
CA ARG A 25 5.58 -17.69 8.06
C ARG A 25 5.49 -16.56 9.06
N TRP A 26 4.27 -16.10 9.33
CA TRP A 26 4.00 -14.87 10.06
C TRP A 26 3.75 -15.16 11.52
N ASN A 27 4.51 -14.49 12.39
CA ASN A 27 4.26 -14.46 13.82
C ASN A 27 3.61 -13.14 14.19
N ILE A 28 2.47 -13.19 14.88
CA ILE A 28 1.80 -12.00 15.42
C ILE A 28 2.53 -11.55 16.68
N ASN A 29 3.10 -10.34 16.63
CA ASN A 29 3.84 -9.75 17.73
C ASN A 29 2.89 -9.14 18.79
N PRO A 30 3.38 -8.84 20.01
CA PRO A 30 2.57 -8.21 21.05
C PRO A 30 1.99 -6.84 20.67
N ASP A 31 2.65 -6.11 19.78
CA ASP A 31 2.24 -4.79 19.30
C ASP A 31 1.33 -4.84 18.06
N GLY A 32 0.84 -6.03 17.70
CA GLY A 32 -0.08 -6.25 16.57
C GLY A 32 0.61 -6.39 15.20
N SER A 33 1.89 -6.05 15.09
CA SER A 33 2.66 -6.28 13.85
C SER A 33 2.80 -7.78 13.55
N ILE A 34 3.10 -8.11 12.30
CA ILE A 34 3.43 -9.49 11.91
C ILE A 34 4.87 -9.57 11.41
N THR A 35 5.62 -10.57 11.87
CA THR A 35 7.01 -10.80 11.47
C THR A 35 7.21 -12.17 10.88
N TRP A 36 7.76 -12.19 9.67
CA TRP A 36 8.37 -13.36 9.09
C TRP A 36 9.85 -13.40 9.49
N LYS A 37 10.20 -14.36 10.37
CA LYS A 37 11.60 -14.66 10.72
C LYS A 37 12.09 -15.77 9.81
N LEU A 38 13.17 -15.51 9.07
CA LEU A 38 13.65 -16.45 8.07
C LEU A 38 14.30 -17.67 8.72
N ARG A 39 14.01 -18.84 8.13
CA ARG A 39 14.66 -20.11 8.43
C ARG A 39 15.55 -20.53 7.27
N GLU A 40 16.39 -21.55 7.48
CA GLU A 40 17.19 -22.09 6.39
C GLU A 40 16.29 -22.53 5.22
N LYS A 41 16.65 -22.11 4.00
CA LYS A 41 15.93 -22.43 2.75
C LYS A 41 14.48 -21.94 2.70
N ASP A 42 14.18 -20.83 3.37
CA ASP A 42 12.84 -20.21 3.37
C ASP A 42 12.69 -19.19 2.23
N ALA A 43 12.90 -19.62 0.97
CA ALA A 43 12.68 -18.76 -0.19
C ALA A 43 11.17 -18.61 -0.44
N HIS A 44 10.69 -17.36 -0.52
CA HIS A 44 9.28 -17.06 -0.71
C HIS A 44 9.10 -15.64 -1.24
N GLN A 45 8.01 -15.41 -1.98
CA GLN A 45 7.63 -14.12 -2.55
C GLN A 45 6.21 -13.78 -2.11
N ASP A 46 5.99 -12.54 -1.73
CA ASP A 46 4.71 -12.00 -1.31
C ASP A 46 4.51 -10.60 -1.91
N HIS A 47 3.35 -10.00 -1.67
CA HIS A 47 3.12 -8.60 -2.02
C HIS A 47 2.16 -7.92 -1.05
N ILE A 48 2.33 -6.61 -0.92
CA ILE A 48 1.43 -5.75 -0.16
C ILE A 48 1.16 -4.47 -0.93
N GLU A 49 -0.08 -4.01 -0.87
CA GLU A 49 -0.46 -2.68 -1.34
C GLU A 49 -0.60 -1.74 -0.14
N MET A 50 0.10 -0.62 -0.19
CA MET A 50 0.01 0.45 0.80
C MET A 50 -0.23 1.77 0.07
N SER A 51 -1.06 2.64 0.65
CA SER A 51 -1.46 3.88 -0.01
C SER A 51 -1.38 5.07 0.92
N GLY A 52 -1.29 6.25 0.30
CA GLY A 52 -1.58 7.54 0.89
C GLY A 52 -2.40 8.37 -0.10
N LEU A 53 -2.77 9.59 0.29
CA LEU A 53 -3.68 10.42 -0.49
C LEU A 53 -3.19 10.67 -1.91
N LYS A 54 -1.86 10.70 -2.11
CA LYS A 54 -1.27 11.03 -3.41
C LYS A 54 -0.44 9.93 -4.06
N ILE A 55 -0.42 8.75 -3.49
CA ILE A 55 0.34 7.64 -4.04
C ILE A 55 -0.22 6.30 -3.58
N SER A 56 -0.14 5.30 -4.43
CA SER A 56 -0.28 3.90 -4.03
C SER A 56 0.95 3.13 -4.48
N ALA A 57 1.34 2.13 -3.70
CA ALA A 57 2.48 1.29 -3.99
C ALA A 57 2.12 -0.18 -3.80
N VAL A 58 2.22 -0.97 -4.86
CA VAL A 58 2.19 -2.43 -4.78
C VAL A 58 3.62 -2.91 -4.72
N ILE A 59 4.03 -3.34 -3.53
CA ILE A 59 5.37 -3.81 -3.25
C ILE A 59 5.38 -5.32 -3.34
N ARG A 60 6.10 -5.85 -4.32
CA ARG A 60 6.33 -7.30 -4.46
C ARG A 60 7.69 -7.57 -3.87
N TYR A 61 7.71 -8.30 -2.76
CA TYR A 61 8.91 -8.50 -1.97
C TYR A 61 9.09 -9.96 -1.62
N GLY A 62 10.31 -10.32 -1.24
CA GLY A 62 10.55 -11.68 -0.82
C GLY A 62 12.02 -11.95 -0.58
N VAL A 63 12.32 -13.24 -0.57
CA VAL A 63 13.64 -13.79 -0.28
C VAL A 63 13.92 -14.83 -1.34
N ASP A 64 15.07 -14.71 -2.00
CA ASP A 64 15.48 -15.68 -3.02
C ASP A 64 16.11 -16.95 -2.40
N GLU A 65 16.46 -17.92 -3.25
CA GLU A 65 17.12 -19.17 -2.81
C GLU A 65 18.48 -18.95 -2.13
N LYS A 66 19.10 -17.80 -2.36
CA LYS A 66 20.36 -17.38 -1.73
C LYS A 66 20.11 -16.62 -0.43
N GLY A 67 18.87 -16.38 -0.02
CA GLY A 67 18.54 -15.60 1.17
C GLY A 67 18.63 -14.09 0.97
N ALA A 68 18.81 -13.61 -0.26
CA ALA A 68 18.87 -12.18 -0.57
C ALA A 68 17.46 -11.60 -0.70
N PHE A 69 17.32 -10.32 -0.37
CA PHE A 69 16.03 -9.62 -0.47
C PHE A 69 15.69 -9.35 -1.94
N THR A 70 14.46 -9.65 -2.34
CA THR A 70 13.92 -9.28 -3.64
C THR A 70 12.89 -8.17 -3.47
N LEU A 71 12.89 -7.20 -4.38
CA LEU A 71 12.01 -6.05 -4.33
C LEU A 71 11.67 -5.54 -5.73
N ASP A 72 10.38 -5.50 -6.04
CA ASP A 72 9.80 -4.80 -7.18
C ASP A 72 8.75 -3.80 -6.69
N ARG A 73 8.78 -2.61 -7.29
CA ARG A 73 8.05 -1.42 -6.84
C ARG A 73 7.11 -0.95 -7.93
N SER A 74 5.84 -1.33 -7.87
CA SER A 74 4.82 -0.69 -8.70
C SER A 74 4.30 0.56 -8.00
N MET A 75 4.71 1.73 -8.48
CA MET A 75 4.25 3.02 -7.98
C MET A 75 3.13 3.56 -8.86
N ILE A 76 2.07 4.05 -8.21
CA ILE A 76 0.89 4.59 -8.87
C ILE A 76 0.61 5.97 -8.29
N TRP A 77 0.40 6.97 -9.15
CA TRP A 77 -0.01 8.31 -8.76
C TRP A 77 -1.43 8.61 -9.25
N PRO A 78 -2.45 8.42 -8.39
CA PRO A 78 -3.87 8.57 -8.76
C PRO A 78 -4.25 9.88 -9.47
N MET A 79 -3.60 10.99 -9.12
CA MET A 79 -3.81 12.34 -9.67
C MET A 79 -3.05 12.60 -10.97
N LEU A 80 -2.12 11.74 -11.36
CA LEU A 80 -1.38 11.86 -12.63
C LEU A 80 -2.10 11.03 -13.68
N ARG A 81 -3.17 11.58 -14.25
CA ARG A 81 -4.06 10.85 -15.17
C ARG A 81 -3.46 10.68 -16.57
N THR A 82 -3.62 9.52 -17.17
CA THR A 82 -3.18 9.24 -18.55
C THR A 82 -4.33 9.32 -19.56
N VAL A 83 -3.99 9.39 -20.86
CA VAL A 83 -4.95 9.38 -21.96
C VAL A 83 -4.94 7.98 -22.61
N PRO A 84 -6.12 7.36 -22.87
CA PRO A 84 -7.46 7.84 -22.55
C PRO A 84 -7.76 7.80 -21.04
N ASN A 85 -8.46 8.82 -20.54
CA ASN A 85 -8.74 8.97 -19.10
C ASN A 85 -9.92 8.07 -18.66
N ASN A 86 -9.65 6.78 -18.46
CA ASN A 86 -10.62 5.77 -18.04
C ASN A 86 -10.27 5.19 -16.65
N THR A 87 -10.92 4.10 -16.26
CA THR A 87 -10.69 3.40 -14.98
C THR A 87 -9.26 2.90 -14.74
N HIS A 88 -8.43 2.79 -15.77
CA HIS A 88 -7.04 2.31 -15.67
C HIS A 88 -6.02 3.44 -15.79
N ALA A 89 -6.49 4.68 -15.93
CA ALA A 89 -5.67 5.78 -16.43
C ALA A 89 -4.91 6.55 -15.33
N SER A 90 -4.35 5.86 -14.34
CA SER A 90 -3.35 6.49 -13.44
C SER A 90 -1.96 6.22 -13.98
N LEU A 91 -1.06 7.19 -13.83
CA LEU A 91 0.34 6.98 -14.20
C LEU A 91 0.94 5.94 -13.26
N MET A 92 1.45 4.87 -13.86
CA MET A 92 2.10 3.78 -13.16
C MET A 92 3.53 3.62 -13.65
N ARG A 93 4.45 3.35 -12.74
CA ARG A 93 5.84 3.03 -13.06
C ARG A 93 6.41 1.98 -12.14
N ARG A 94 7.25 1.14 -12.72
CA ARG A 94 8.12 0.23 -11.97
C ARG A 94 9.52 0.81 -11.87
N PHE A 95 10.06 0.87 -10.67
CA PHE A 95 11.42 1.34 -10.39
C PHE A 95 12.32 0.19 -9.96
N SER A 96 13.38 -0.05 -10.72
CA SER A 96 14.37 -1.10 -10.47
C SER A 96 15.60 -0.60 -9.70
N TRP A 97 15.49 0.52 -8.97
CA TRP A 97 16.60 1.04 -8.17
C TRP A 97 16.97 0.04 -7.07
N ASN A 98 18.19 -0.48 -7.11
CA ASN A 98 18.79 -1.29 -6.05
C ASN A 98 19.68 -0.38 -5.19
N ILE A 99 19.07 0.29 -4.20
CA ILE A 99 19.77 1.28 -3.37
C ILE A 99 21.00 0.69 -2.65
N PRO A 100 20.94 -0.50 -2.01
CA PRO A 100 22.11 -1.11 -1.37
C PRO A 100 23.32 -1.33 -2.31
N GLU A 101 23.10 -1.63 -3.59
CA GLU A 101 24.20 -1.80 -4.55
C GLU A 101 24.93 -0.48 -4.87
N MET A 102 24.30 0.66 -4.60
CA MET A 102 24.87 1.99 -4.78
C MET A 102 25.72 2.44 -3.59
N ILE A 103 25.68 1.72 -2.46
CA ILE A 103 26.46 2.02 -1.26
C ILE A 103 27.76 1.22 -1.29
N THR A 104 28.88 1.86 -0.98
CA THR A 104 30.18 1.17 -0.82
C THR A 104 30.59 1.10 0.64
N VAL A 105 31.08 -0.08 1.04
CA VAL A 105 31.76 -0.32 2.31
C VAL A 105 33.18 -0.77 1.99
N ASN A 106 34.18 -0.05 2.51
CA ASN A 106 35.60 -0.24 2.22
C ASN A 106 35.89 -0.28 0.70
N GLY A 107 35.19 0.56 -0.08
CA GLY A 107 35.32 0.64 -1.53
C GLY A 107 34.66 -0.49 -2.32
N GLN A 108 33.84 -1.34 -1.69
CA GLN A 108 33.11 -2.42 -2.35
C GLN A 108 31.61 -2.31 -2.13
N CYS A 109 30.82 -2.58 -3.17
CA CYS A 109 29.35 -2.67 -3.04
C CYS A 109 28.96 -3.77 -2.06
N LEU A 110 27.84 -3.57 -1.37
CA LEU A 110 27.23 -4.60 -0.53
C LEU A 110 26.85 -5.84 -1.36
N ARG A 111 27.30 -7.03 -0.92
CA ARG A 111 27.07 -8.32 -1.59
C ARG A 111 26.75 -9.43 -0.59
N ASN A 112 26.17 -10.52 -1.10
CA ASN A 112 25.77 -11.70 -0.31
C ASN A 112 24.83 -11.34 0.84
N GLU A 113 23.76 -10.64 0.52
CA GLU A 113 22.70 -10.35 1.46
C GLU A 113 22.09 -11.63 2.04
N LYS A 114 21.81 -11.58 3.34
CA LYS A 114 21.04 -12.56 4.09
C LYS A 114 19.97 -11.80 4.86
N VAL A 115 18.72 -11.91 4.42
CA VAL A 115 17.59 -11.39 5.18
C VAL A 115 17.48 -12.18 6.48
N GLU A 116 17.17 -11.50 7.58
CA GLU A 116 16.94 -12.11 8.89
C GLU A 116 15.46 -12.08 9.25
N SER A 117 14.78 -10.97 8.93
CA SER A 117 13.35 -10.82 9.17
C SER A 117 12.71 -9.79 8.25
N ILE A 118 11.40 -9.98 8.02
CA ILE A 118 10.51 -9.00 7.39
C ILE A 118 9.33 -8.77 8.34
N THR A 119 9.08 -7.51 8.68
CA THR A 119 7.98 -7.11 9.58
C THR A 119 7.03 -6.16 8.87
N LEU A 120 5.72 -6.39 9.03
CA LEU A 120 4.66 -5.52 8.55
C LEU A 120 3.96 -4.83 9.72
N LYS A 121 3.97 -3.50 9.69
CA LYS A 121 3.25 -2.63 10.65
C LYS A 121 2.91 -1.30 9.98
N GLY A 122 2.09 -1.36 8.94
CA GLY A 122 1.81 -0.20 8.08
C GLY A 122 3.00 0.30 7.25
N SER A 123 4.18 -0.25 7.46
CA SER A 123 5.38 -0.16 6.64
C SER A 123 5.99 -1.56 6.52
N ILE A 124 6.88 -1.76 5.56
CA ILE A 124 7.70 -2.97 5.45
C ILE A 124 9.05 -2.67 6.09
N THR A 125 9.40 -3.37 7.16
CA THR A 125 10.74 -3.33 7.76
C THR A 125 11.48 -4.61 7.42
N VAL A 126 12.66 -4.49 6.79
CA VAL A 126 13.51 -5.63 6.41
C VAL A 126 14.84 -5.50 7.12
N ASN A 127 15.17 -6.48 7.94
CA ASN A 127 16.49 -6.57 8.56
C ASN A 127 17.33 -7.60 7.81
N SER A 128 18.54 -7.23 7.45
CA SER A 128 19.44 -8.07 6.68
C SER A 128 20.87 -7.90 7.14
N THR A 129 21.67 -8.94 6.92
CA THR A 129 23.11 -8.91 7.07
C THR A 129 23.77 -9.10 5.70
N TYR A 130 24.83 -8.34 5.44
CA TYR A 130 25.71 -8.51 4.29
C TYR A 130 27.04 -9.12 4.73
N HIS A 131 27.56 -10.03 3.90
CA HIS A 131 28.84 -10.72 4.14
C HIS A 131 29.78 -10.55 2.94
N GLY A 132 31.00 -10.03 3.16
CA GLY A 132 31.99 -9.90 2.08
C GLY A 132 33.38 -9.46 2.56
N ASN A 133 34.30 -9.19 1.63
CA ASN A 133 35.72 -8.83 1.87
C ASN A 133 35.95 -7.52 2.66
N GLY A 134 34.90 -6.96 3.28
CA GLY A 134 34.94 -5.87 4.26
C GLY A 134 34.26 -6.21 5.58
N GLY A 135 33.86 -7.47 5.80
CA GLY A 135 33.27 -7.97 7.05
C GLY A 135 31.75 -8.18 7.02
N LYS A 136 31.12 -8.14 8.21
CA LYS A 136 29.68 -8.26 8.46
C LYS A 136 29.06 -6.88 8.66
N VAL A 137 28.06 -6.53 7.87
CA VAL A 137 27.32 -5.25 7.97
C VAL A 137 25.84 -5.54 8.07
N ALA A 138 25.16 -4.94 9.05
CA ALA A 138 23.71 -5.03 9.14
C ALA A 138 23.05 -3.87 8.40
N LEU A 139 21.93 -4.14 7.74
CA LEU A 139 21.11 -3.14 7.05
C LEU A 139 19.63 -3.34 7.44
N THR A 140 19.03 -2.28 7.98
CA THR A 140 17.59 -2.17 8.16
C THR A 140 17.01 -1.28 7.06
N ARG A 141 16.01 -1.78 6.34
CA ARG A 141 15.22 -1.02 5.36
C ARG A 141 13.82 -0.80 5.90
N ILE A 142 13.27 0.39 5.70
CA ILE A 142 11.88 0.72 6.05
C ILE A 142 11.24 1.33 4.80
N LEU A 143 10.23 0.66 4.25
CA LEU A 143 9.57 1.03 3.00
C LEU A 143 8.12 1.41 3.28
N PHE A 144 7.70 2.60 2.84
CA PHE A 144 6.36 3.12 3.12
C PHE A 144 5.95 4.23 2.13
N PRO A 145 4.66 4.35 1.77
CA PRO A 145 4.16 5.53 1.10
C PRO A 145 4.11 6.72 2.07
N SER A 146 4.32 7.93 1.57
CA SER A 146 3.88 9.15 2.28
C SER A 146 2.37 9.11 2.49
N THR A 147 1.89 9.68 3.59
CA THR A 147 0.46 9.74 3.91
C THR A 147 -0.28 10.70 2.99
N ASP A 148 0.36 11.81 2.56
CA ASP A 148 -0.29 12.87 1.79
C ASP A 148 0.53 13.42 0.61
N LYS A 149 1.85 13.15 0.52
CA LYS A 149 2.71 13.58 -0.58
C LYS A 149 2.70 12.56 -1.72
N PRO A 150 2.97 12.97 -2.97
CA PRO A 150 2.99 12.06 -4.11
C PRO A 150 4.30 11.25 -4.15
N ALA A 151 4.71 10.64 -3.04
CA ALA A 151 6.03 10.04 -2.87
C ALA A 151 6.00 8.72 -2.10
N PHE A 152 6.77 7.75 -2.59
CA PHE A 152 7.13 6.54 -1.84
C PHE A 152 8.49 6.73 -1.20
N CYS A 153 8.60 6.39 0.07
CA CYS A 153 9.73 6.70 0.93
C CYS A 153 10.44 5.42 1.37
N GLU A 154 11.78 5.51 1.46
CA GLU A 154 12.63 4.45 1.94
C GLU A 154 13.66 5.01 2.91
N LYS A 155 13.74 4.42 4.10
CA LYS A 155 14.80 4.69 5.06
C LYS A 155 15.74 3.50 5.18
N TYR A 156 17.02 3.79 5.25
CA TYR A 156 18.09 2.81 5.37
C TYR A 156 18.93 3.13 6.59
N VAL A 157 19.18 2.13 7.43
CA VAL A 157 20.10 2.23 8.57
C VAL A 157 21.13 1.14 8.45
N LEU A 158 22.39 1.52 8.26
CA LEU A 158 23.52 0.62 8.10
C LEU A 158 24.36 0.64 9.38
N ARG A 159 24.60 -0.54 9.96
CA ARG A 159 25.39 -0.72 11.18
C ARG A 159 26.68 -1.50 10.90
N ASN A 160 27.78 -1.06 11.50
CA ASN A 160 29.01 -1.84 11.51
C ASN A 160 28.91 -2.99 12.52
N ASP A 161 28.74 -4.21 12.02
CA ASP A 161 28.67 -5.45 12.81
C ASP A 161 30.04 -6.16 12.92
N ASN A 162 31.14 -5.47 12.57
CA ASN A 162 32.50 -5.97 12.69
C ASN A 162 33.15 -5.63 14.04
N SER A 163 34.31 -6.23 14.28
CA SER A 163 35.20 -5.88 15.39
C SER A 163 36.20 -4.77 15.08
N HIS A 164 36.15 -4.18 13.88
CA HIS A 164 37.04 -3.12 13.41
C HIS A 164 36.28 -2.04 12.65
N ASP A 165 36.92 -0.89 12.45
CA ASP A 165 36.33 0.25 11.75
C ASP A 165 36.10 -0.04 10.27
N ILE A 166 34.99 0.49 9.72
CA ILE A 166 34.68 0.40 8.28
C ILE A 166 34.46 1.79 7.70
N ARG A 167 34.86 2.00 6.45
CA ARG A 167 34.52 3.20 5.68
C ARG A 167 33.25 2.96 4.89
N VAL A 168 32.24 3.80 5.10
CA VAL A 168 30.98 3.78 4.34
C VAL A 168 30.90 5.02 3.48
N GLU A 169 30.55 4.87 2.20
CA GLU A 169 30.33 5.97 1.27
C GLU A 169 28.91 5.87 0.71
N ILE A 170 28.09 6.86 1.04
CA ILE A 170 26.71 7.00 0.57
C ILE A 170 26.73 8.10 -0.50
N PRO A 171 26.38 7.79 -1.76
CA PRO A 171 26.34 8.78 -2.81
C PRO A 171 25.09 9.64 -2.73
N GLN A 172 25.19 10.84 -3.28
CA GLN A 172 24.01 11.56 -3.78
C GLN A 172 23.70 11.03 -5.18
N SER A 173 22.45 10.64 -5.43
CA SER A 173 22.00 10.22 -6.76
C SER A 173 20.63 10.79 -7.03
N ARG A 174 20.39 11.26 -8.26
CA ARG A 174 19.12 11.85 -8.68
C ARG A 174 18.80 11.48 -10.12
N SER A 175 17.57 11.06 -10.37
CA SER A 175 17.00 10.81 -11.69
C SER A 175 15.70 11.57 -11.86
N VAL A 176 15.51 12.15 -13.05
CA VAL A 176 14.25 12.80 -13.45
C VAL A 176 13.82 12.24 -14.80
N ILE A 177 12.61 11.70 -14.85
CA ILE A 177 11.99 11.21 -16.07
C ILE A 177 10.79 12.10 -16.41
N GLN A 178 10.72 12.59 -17.63
CA GLN A 178 9.55 13.30 -18.15
C GLN A 178 8.73 12.35 -19.02
N THR A 179 7.41 12.32 -18.83
CA THR A 179 6.52 11.56 -19.71
C THR A 179 6.24 12.32 -20.99
N LEU A 180 5.77 11.63 -22.03
CA LEU A 180 5.29 12.28 -23.23
C LEU A 180 4.04 13.15 -22.90
N PRO A 181 3.99 14.44 -23.30
CA PRO A 181 2.87 15.32 -22.98
C PRO A 181 1.51 14.79 -23.45
N GLU A 182 1.45 14.19 -24.63
CA GLU A 182 0.24 13.66 -25.26
C GLU A 182 -0.34 12.43 -24.55
N GLN A 183 0.43 11.79 -23.66
CA GLN A 183 0.00 10.65 -22.86
C GLN A 183 -0.63 11.06 -21.52
N GLY A 184 -0.48 12.32 -21.10
CA GLY A 184 -1.00 12.83 -19.83
C GLY A 184 -2.18 13.78 -20.03
N VAL A 185 -3.22 13.63 -19.22
CA VAL A 185 -4.38 14.54 -19.22
C VAL A 185 -3.96 15.98 -18.93
N TYR A 186 -2.95 16.15 -18.07
CA TYR A 186 -2.42 17.46 -17.68
C TYR A 186 -1.09 17.80 -18.38
N GLY A 187 -0.71 17.07 -19.44
CA GLY A 187 0.58 17.23 -20.11
C GLY A 187 1.68 16.31 -19.55
N SER A 188 2.94 16.73 -19.67
CA SER A 188 4.09 15.92 -19.27
C SER A 188 4.26 15.86 -17.75
N TYR A 189 4.26 14.66 -17.19
CA TYR A 189 4.54 14.43 -15.78
C TYR A 189 6.03 14.30 -15.53
N ARG A 190 6.48 14.75 -14.35
CA ARG A 190 7.86 14.63 -13.89
C ARG A 190 7.94 13.58 -12.79
N LEU A 191 8.79 12.58 -12.99
CA LEU A 191 9.04 11.53 -12.02
C LEU A 191 10.45 11.68 -11.48
N VAL A 192 10.58 11.83 -10.16
CA VAL A 192 11.84 12.11 -9.48
C VAL A 192 12.20 10.91 -8.61
N SER A 193 13.45 10.47 -8.68
CA SER A 193 14.01 9.47 -7.77
C SER A 193 15.31 9.99 -7.22
N GLU A 194 15.49 9.97 -5.90
CA GLU A 194 16.65 10.58 -5.25
C GLU A 194 17.12 9.77 -4.04
N ILE A 195 18.44 9.68 -3.86
CA ILE A 195 19.09 9.24 -2.62
C ILE A 195 19.56 10.49 -1.88
N LYS A 196 19.18 10.60 -0.60
CA LYS A 196 19.55 11.69 0.31
C LYS A 196 20.33 11.18 1.50
N GLY A 197 21.22 12.03 2.02
CA GLY A 197 22.07 11.71 3.17
C GLY A 197 23.46 11.27 2.76
N GLU A 198 23.95 11.81 1.64
CA GLU A 198 25.29 11.58 1.13
C GLU A 198 26.33 11.93 2.18
N LYS A 199 27.26 11.01 2.39
CA LYS A 199 28.40 11.19 3.29
C LYS A 199 29.40 10.07 3.11
N THR A 200 30.66 10.38 3.41
CA THR A 200 31.70 9.39 3.66
C THR A 200 32.02 9.41 5.15
N VAL A 201 31.91 8.26 5.81
CA VAL A 201 32.09 8.16 7.26
C VAL A 201 32.88 6.90 7.63
N ILE A 202 33.67 6.99 8.70
CA ILE A 202 34.26 5.83 9.36
C ILE A 202 33.32 5.43 10.50
N LEU A 203 32.80 4.21 10.48
CA LEU A 203 31.97 3.65 11.54
C LEU A 203 32.81 2.70 12.40
N LYS A 204 32.87 2.96 13.70
CA LYS A 204 33.40 2.02 14.68
C LYS A 204 32.47 0.83 14.89
N PRO A 205 32.93 -0.27 15.50
CA PRO A 205 32.07 -1.38 15.88
C PRO A 205 30.79 -0.93 16.59
N GLY A 206 29.64 -1.33 16.06
CA GLY A 206 28.31 -0.99 16.59
C GLY A 206 27.76 0.39 16.19
N GLU A 207 28.55 1.26 15.57
CA GLU A 207 28.06 2.56 15.08
C GLU A 207 27.19 2.41 13.83
N GLU A 208 26.27 3.35 13.65
CA GLU A 208 25.26 3.36 12.60
C GLU A 208 25.32 4.63 11.74
N VAL A 209 24.92 4.49 10.49
CA VAL A 209 24.63 5.62 9.60
C VAL A 209 23.29 5.43 8.92
N ALA A 210 22.48 6.49 8.92
CA ALA A 210 21.21 6.53 8.21
C ALA A 210 21.28 7.40 6.95
N PHE A 211 20.53 6.97 5.94
CA PHE A 211 20.26 7.68 4.69
C PHE A 211 18.89 7.26 4.15
N SER A 212 18.44 7.89 3.07
CA SER A 212 17.08 7.67 2.57
C SER A 212 17.01 7.74 1.05
N ALA A 213 15.94 7.19 0.50
CA ALA A 213 15.56 7.37 -0.89
C ALA A 213 14.06 7.68 -1.00
N PHE A 214 13.66 8.35 -2.07
CA PHE A 214 12.25 8.51 -2.40
C PHE A 214 11.99 8.49 -3.91
N PHE A 215 10.75 8.17 -4.26
CA PHE A 215 10.22 8.12 -5.62
C PHE A 215 8.96 8.95 -5.69
N ALA A 216 8.98 10.07 -6.41
CA ALA A 216 7.90 11.04 -6.44
C ALA A 216 7.42 11.35 -7.87
N GLY A 217 6.17 11.82 -7.99
CA GLY A 217 5.55 12.19 -9.26
C GLY A 217 4.86 13.55 -9.16
N TYR A 218 4.99 14.37 -10.20
CA TYR A 218 4.49 15.75 -10.25
C TYR A 218 3.83 16.07 -11.58
N LYS A 219 2.81 16.94 -11.55
CA LYS A 219 2.26 17.64 -12.72
C LYS A 219 3.27 18.65 -13.29
N PRO A 220 3.12 19.14 -14.54
CA PRO A 220 4.09 20.04 -15.15
C PRO A 220 4.45 21.26 -14.30
N ASP A 221 3.43 21.89 -13.70
CA ASP A 221 3.56 23.15 -12.95
C ASP A 221 3.66 22.96 -11.43
N GLU A 222 3.68 21.72 -10.95
CA GLU A 222 3.86 21.44 -9.52
C GLU A 222 5.33 21.54 -9.14
N ALA A 223 5.63 22.30 -8.09
CA ALA A 223 6.97 22.35 -7.51
C ALA A 223 7.33 21.01 -6.84
N GLU A 224 8.61 20.64 -6.91
CA GLU A 224 9.11 19.49 -6.14
C GLU A 224 9.05 19.82 -4.65
N LEU A 225 8.61 18.84 -3.86
CA LEU A 225 8.53 18.99 -2.41
C LEU A 225 9.88 18.66 -1.77
N ALA A 226 10.27 19.45 -0.78
CA ALA A 226 11.36 19.07 0.10
C ALA A 226 10.92 17.87 0.95
N MET A 227 11.47 16.70 0.65
CA MET A 227 11.20 15.47 1.39
C MET A 227 12.13 15.34 2.60
N ASP A 228 11.54 15.32 3.79
CA ASP A 228 12.15 14.87 5.05
C ASP A 228 11.58 13.48 5.38
N ILE A 229 12.38 12.44 5.16
CA ILE A 229 11.92 11.05 5.22
C ILE A 229 11.67 10.60 6.66
N ASP A 230 12.30 11.22 7.65
CA ASP A 230 12.04 10.92 9.05
C ASP A 230 10.69 11.47 9.48
N GLN A 231 10.38 12.71 9.07
CA GLN A 231 9.05 13.30 9.28
C GLN A 231 7.95 12.49 8.57
N GLU A 232 8.17 12.05 7.33
CA GLU A 232 7.20 11.21 6.62
C GLU A 232 6.97 9.86 7.32
N LYS A 233 8.03 9.27 7.88
CA LYS A 233 7.93 8.02 8.62
C LYS A 233 7.10 8.21 9.89
N GLU A 234 7.35 9.29 10.64
CA GLU A 234 6.58 9.63 11.84
C GLU A 234 5.09 9.87 11.50
N ALA A 235 4.81 10.59 10.42
CA ALA A 235 3.44 10.81 9.94
C ALA A 235 2.75 9.50 9.58
N ARG A 236 3.46 8.58 8.92
CA ARG A 236 2.94 7.24 8.59
C ARG A 236 2.66 6.43 9.85
N GLU A 237 3.58 6.40 10.81
CA GLU A 237 3.40 5.67 12.07
C GLU A 237 2.23 6.23 12.89
N ALA A 238 2.04 7.55 12.90
CA ALA A 238 0.92 8.20 13.56
C ALA A 238 -0.43 7.83 12.91
N LEU A 239 -0.53 7.86 11.57
CA LEU A 239 -1.73 7.43 10.85
C LEU A 239 -2.06 5.96 11.17
N ILE A 240 -1.07 5.09 11.13
CA ILE A 240 -1.25 3.66 11.40
C ILE A 240 -1.71 3.43 12.84
N ALA A 241 -1.12 4.12 13.82
CA ALA A 241 -1.52 4.00 15.21
C ALA A 241 -2.98 4.45 15.41
N ASP A 242 -3.37 5.61 14.86
CA ASP A 242 -4.74 6.12 14.95
C ASP A 242 -5.76 5.14 14.35
N LEU A 243 -5.46 4.59 13.17
CA LEU A 243 -6.32 3.59 12.53
C LEU A 243 -6.33 2.27 13.30
N TRP A 244 -5.21 1.86 13.88
CA TRP A 244 -5.08 0.61 14.62
C TRP A 244 -5.94 0.63 15.89
N ASP A 245 -5.86 1.74 16.64
CA ASP A 245 -6.47 1.90 17.97
C ASP A 245 -7.98 2.22 17.91
N ASN A 246 -8.49 2.71 16.77
CA ASN A 246 -9.92 2.98 16.58
C ASN A 246 -10.68 1.79 15.98
N LEU A 247 -11.87 1.48 16.51
CA LEU A 247 -12.69 0.32 16.12
C LEU A 247 -11.91 -1.00 16.22
N ILE A 248 -11.94 -1.60 17.41
CA ILE A 248 -11.18 -2.82 17.74
C ILE A 248 -12.12 -4.03 17.72
N LEU A 249 -11.75 -5.06 16.98
CA LEU A 249 -12.39 -6.37 17.04
C LEU A 249 -11.69 -7.22 18.09
N GLU A 250 -12.42 -7.59 19.14
CA GLU A 250 -11.94 -8.49 20.20
C GLU A 250 -12.65 -9.84 20.14
N THR A 251 -11.92 -10.86 19.72
CA THR A 251 -12.32 -12.27 19.81
C THR A 251 -11.24 -13.09 20.53
N PRO A 252 -11.54 -14.32 20.99
CA PRO A 252 -10.52 -15.23 21.50
C PRO A 252 -9.44 -15.62 20.47
N ASP A 253 -9.68 -15.40 19.17
CA ASP A 253 -8.74 -15.70 18.10
C ASP A 253 -7.93 -14.45 17.70
N ARG A 254 -6.67 -14.41 18.12
CA ARG A 254 -5.75 -13.31 17.79
C ARG A 254 -5.50 -13.15 16.28
N THR A 255 -5.64 -14.22 15.50
CA THR A 255 -5.48 -14.19 14.04
C THR A 255 -6.61 -13.38 13.42
N ILE A 256 -7.86 -13.62 13.83
CA ILE A 256 -9.02 -12.89 13.34
C ILE A 256 -8.92 -11.40 13.74
N ASN A 257 -8.53 -11.11 14.98
CA ASN A 257 -8.36 -9.73 15.44
C ASN A 257 -7.29 -8.99 14.62
N THR A 258 -6.17 -9.66 14.34
CA THR A 258 -5.06 -9.08 13.55
C THR A 258 -5.48 -8.91 12.08
N MET A 259 -6.14 -9.90 11.49
CA MET A 259 -6.68 -9.81 10.12
C MET A 259 -7.60 -8.60 9.98
N PHE A 260 -8.51 -8.39 10.94
CA PHE A 260 -9.41 -7.23 10.94
C PHE A 260 -8.64 -5.91 11.03
N ALA A 261 -7.62 -5.82 11.89
CA ALA A 261 -6.80 -4.61 12.02
C ALA A 261 -6.08 -4.25 10.71
N PHE A 262 -5.48 -5.23 10.02
CA PHE A 262 -4.85 -5.02 8.71
C PHE A 262 -5.87 -4.66 7.61
N ALA A 263 -7.02 -5.33 7.57
CA ALA A 263 -8.07 -5.05 6.59
C ALA A 263 -8.63 -3.62 6.75
N LYS A 264 -8.84 -3.19 7.99
CA LYS A 264 -9.26 -1.84 8.35
C LYS A 264 -8.27 -0.79 7.85
N ILE A 265 -6.97 -1.00 8.05
CA ILE A 265 -5.92 -0.09 7.54
C ILE A 265 -5.94 -0.04 6.01
N ARG A 266 -5.99 -1.20 5.34
CA ARG A 266 -6.05 -1.24 3.87
C ARG A 266 -7.26 -0.49 3.31
N ALA A 267 -8.43 -0.59 3.96
CA ALA A 267 -9.63 0.12 3.57
C ALA A 267 -9.50 1.64 3.80
N ALA A 268 -8.93 2.05 4.95
CA ALA A 268 -8.78 3.46 5.30
C ALA A 268 -7.74 4.21 4.44
N GLU A 269 -6.70 3.53 3.98
CA GLU A 269 -5.64 4.13 3.17
C GLU A 269 -5.97 4.24 1.69
N SER A 270 -6.97 3.49 1.19
CA SER A 270 -7.33 3.45 -0.23
C SER A 270 -8.09 4.69 -0.72
N ILE A 271 -7.78 5.86 -0.16
CA ILE A 271 -8.45 7.14 -0.42
C ILE A 271 -7.44 8.06 -1.10
N TYR A 272 -7.87 8.69 -2.18
CA TYR A 272 -7.01 9.51 -3.01
C TYR A 272 -7.52 10.93 -3.11
N GLU A 273 -6.61 11.90 -3.06
CA GLU A 273 -6.92 13.29 -3.37
C GLU A 273 -6.99 13.44 -4.90
N THR A 274 -8.20 13.69 -5.39
CA THR A 274 -8.49 13.79 -6.82
C THR A 274 -9.10 15.15 -7.14
N LYS A 275 -9.19 15.49 -8.43
CA LYS A 275 -9.92 16.67 -8.89
C LYS A 275 -11.40 16.68 -8.44
N GLY A 276 -12.01 15.51 -8.25
CA GLY A 276 -13.39 15.37 -7.79
C GLY A 276 -13.56 15.51 -6.27
N GLY A 277 -12.47 15.59 -5.51
CA GLY A 277 -12.45 15.47 -4.05
C GLY A 277 -11.76 14.20 -3.59
N LEU A 278 -11.94 13.83 -2.32
CA LEU A 278 -11.42 12.59 -1.76
C LEU A 278 -12.25 11.42 -2.29
N LEU A 279 -11.60 10.51 -3.02
CA LEU A 279 -12.25 9.31 -3.57
C LEU A 279 -11.54 8.06 -3.08
N HIS A 280 -12.28 7.20 -2.38
CA HIS A 280 -11.86 5.83 -2.15
C HIS A 280 -11.78 5.08 -3.49
N GLY A 281 -10.85 4.15 -3.66
CA GLY A 281 -10.78 3.28 -4.83
C GLY A 281 -10.49 1.82 -4.46
N PRO A 282 -10.90 0.84 -5.27
CA PRO A 282 -10.55 -0.58 -5.05
C PRO A 282 -9.04 -0.84 -5.05
N GLY A 283 -8.27 -0.08 -5.84
CA GLY A 283 -6.84 -0.28 -6.01
C GLY A 283 -6.51 -1.53 -6.83
N GLY A 284 -5.37 -2.16 -6.56
CA GLY A 284 -4.95 -3.36 -7.28
C GLY A 284 -4.36 -3.06 -8.67
N GLU A 285 -3.51 -2.04 -8.76
CA GLU A 285 -2.86 -1.59 -10.01
C GLU A 285 -3.83 -1.04 -11.09
N ALA A 286 -5.11 -0.85 -10.74
CA ALA A 286 -6.12 -0.20 -11.55
C ALA A 286 -7.12 0.54 -10.66
N TYR A 287 -8.10 1.22 -11.26
CA TYR A 287 -9.29 1.72 -10.55
C TYR A 287 -9.06 2.86 -9.54
N TYR A 288 -7.84 3.40 -9.49
CA TYR A 288 -7.53 4.59 -8.72
C TYR A 288 -8.29 5.81 -9.26
N ALA A 289 -8.81 6.64 -8.36
CA ALA A 289 -9.66 7.80 -8.65
C ALA A 289 -10.97 7.46 -9.40
N ALA A 290 -11.60 6.36 -9.02
CA ALA A 290 -12.93 5.96 -9.45
C ALA A 290 -13.67 5.29 -8.28
N ILE A 291 -15.00 5.42 -8.29
CA ILE A 291 -15.89 4.90 -7.25
C ILE A 291 -16.99 4.06 -7.89
N TRP A 292 -17.33 2.94 -7.26
CA TRP A 292 -18.36 2.00 -7.70
C TRP A 292 -19.51 1.95 -6.70
N ALA A 293 -20.72 1.70 -7.23
CA ALA A 293 -21.92 1.56 -6.42
C ALA A 293 -21.79 0.42 -5.39
N ASN A 294 -21.22 -0.72 -5.77
CA ASN A 294 -20.99 -1.85 -4.87
C ASN A 294 -19.77 -1.63 -3.96
N ASP A 295 -18.57 -1.44 -4.52
CA ASP A 295 -17.33 -1.42 -3.73
C ASP A 295 -17.28 -0.25 -2.73
N GLN A 296 -17.70 0.94 -3.16
CA GLN A 296 -17.66 2.13 -2.30
C GLN A 296 -18.99 2.39 -1.64
N ALA A 297 -20.04 2.64 -2.43
CA ALA A 297 -21.29 3.13 -1.88
C ALA A 297 -21.93 2.09 -0.93
N GLU A 298 -22.03 0.83 -1.34
CA GLU A 298 -22.66 -0.23 -0.53
C GLU A 298 -21.76 -0.72 0.63
N TYR A 299 -20.46 -0.91 0.39
CA TYR A 299 -19.57 -1.59 1.35
C TYR A 299 -18.76 -0.64 2.25
N VAL A 300 -17.76 0.06 1.71
CA VAL A 300 -16.77 0.75 2.56
C VAL A 300 -17.22 2.12 3.06
N ASN A 301 -18.03 2.86 2.28
CA ASN A 301 -18.50 4.18 2.67
C ASN A 301 -19.30 4.17 3.99
N PRO A 302 -20.29 3.28 4.19
CA PRO A 302 -21.03 3.22 5.46
C PRO A 302 -20.23 2.66 6.63
N PHE A 303 -19.03 2.12 6.39
CA PHE A 303 -18.12 1.66 7.45
C PHE A 303 -17.36 2.82 8.11
N PHE A 304 -16.98 3.87 7.37
CA PHE A 304 -16.13 4.96 7.89
C PHE A 304 -16.66 5.68 9.14
N PRO A 305 -17.98 5.92 9.30
CA PRO A 305 -18.47 6.52 10.54
C PRO A 305 -18.16 5.67 11.78
N TYR A 306 -18.24 4.35 11.68
CA TYR A 306 -17.90 3.43 12.78
C TYR A 306 -16.40 3.40 13.07
N LEU A 307 -15.57 3.57 12.03
CA LEU A 307 -14.13 3.68 12.18
C LEU A 307 -13.72 4.97 12.89
N GLY A 308 -14.56 6.02 12.86
CA GLY A 308 -14.22 7.33 13.41
C GLY A 308 -13.20 8.10 12.56
N TYR A 309 -13.00 7.69 11.30
CA TYR A 309 -11.97 8.26 10.44
C TYR A 309 -12.50 9.39 9.56
N GLN A 310 -12.09 10.62 9.86
CA GLN A 310 -12.64 11.82 9.22
C GLN A 310 -12.39 11.88 7.70
N THR A 311 -11.20 11.55 7.24
CA THR A 311 -10.88 11.47 5.80
C THR A 311 -11.77 10.43 5.10
N GLY A 312 -12.05 9.31 5.77
CA GLY A 312 -13.00 8.30 5.32
C GLY A 312 -14.42 8.84 5.16
N ASN A 313 -14.91 9.56 6.17
CA ASN A 313 -16.23 10.20 6.12
C ASN A 313 -16.34 11.23 4.98
N GLN A 314 -15.30 12.05 4.80
CA GLN A 314 -15.23 13.02 3.69
C GLN A 314 -15.25 12.30 2.33
N SER A 315 -14.51 11.21 2.18
CA SER A 315 -14.53 10.39 0.98
C SER A 315 -15.91 9.76 0.71
N ALA A 316 -16.57 9.25 1.76
CA ALA A 316 -17.90 8.66 1.65
C ALA A 316 -18.93 9.69 1.18
N LEU A 317 -19.00 10.86 1.83
CA LEU A 317 -19.89 11.94 1.43
C LEU A 317 -19.61 12.38 0.00
N CYS A 318 -18.33 12.62 -0.35
CA CYS A 318 -17.93 12.97 -1.71
C CYS A 318 -18.40 11.93 -2.75
N SER A 319 -18.27 10.65 -2.42
CA SER A 319 -18.70 9.54 -3.27
C SER A 319 -20.22 9.57 -3.52
N PHE A 320 -21.03 9.70 -2.47
CA PHE A 320 -22.49 9.77 -2.62
C PHE A 320 -22.91 11.01 -3.41
N MET A 321 -22.30 12.16 -3.15
CA MET A 321 -22.60 13.41 -3.88
C MET A 321 -22.26 13.30 -5.37
N HIS A 322 -21.22 12.53 -5.74
CA HIS A 322 -20.95 12.25 -7.15
C HIS A 322 -22.04 11.43 -7.83
N PHE A 323 -22.61 10.43 -7.16
CA PHE A 323 -23.75 9.65 -7.67
C PHE A 323 -25.04 10.49 -7.73
N ALA A 324 -25.27 11.37 -6.75
CA ALA A 324 -26.46 12.23 -6.69
C ALA A 324 -26.65 13.10 -7.95
N ARG A 325 -25.57 13.44 -8.66
CA ARG A 325 -25.63 14.18 -9.94
C ARG A 325 -26.41 13.48 -11.05
N PHE A 326 -26.63 12.17 -10.92
CA PHE A 326 -27.26 11.32 -11.94
C PHE A 326 -28.69 10.88 -11.57
N ILE A 327 -29.22 11.35 -10.43
CA ILE A 327 -30.64 11.20 -10.10
C ILE A 327 -31.46 11.89 -11.18
N ASN A 328 -32.55 11.26 -11.59
CA ASN A 328 -33.40 11.73 -12.68
C ASN A 328 -34.87 11.36 -12.40
N PRO A 329 -35.83 12.22 -12.79
CA PRO A 329 -37.25 11.99 -12.55
C PRO A 329 -37.83 10.83 -13.38
N GLU A 330 -37.12 10.39 -14.43
CA GLU A 330 -37.52 9.25 -15.25
C GLU A 330 -37.18 7.89 -14.64
N TYR A 331 -36.55 7.85 -13.44
CA TYR A 331 -36.10 6.63 -12.77
C TYR A 331 -35.21 5.73 -13.65
N LYS A 332 -34.43 6.34 -14.54
CA LYS A 332 -33.38 5.63 -15.27
C LYS A 332 -32.27 5.22 -14.30
N LYS A 333 -31.71 4.04 -14.55
CA LYS A 333 -30.57 3.51 -13.79
C LYS A 333 -29.44 4.54 -13.62
N LEU A 334 -28.82 4.54 -12.45
CA LEU A 334 -27.58 5.27 -12.21
C LEU A 334 -26.41 4.60 -12.97
N PRO A 335 -25.33 5.33 -13.27
CA PRO A 335 -24.09 4.69 -13.70
C PRO A 335 -23.57 3.74 -12.62
N SER A 336 -22.94 2.64 -13.03
CA SER A 336 -22.35 1.66 -12.09
C SER A 336 -21.11 2.21 -11.39
N SER A 337 -20.38 3.13 -12.04
CA SER A 337 -19.27 3.84 -11.45
C SER A 337 -19.09 5.26 -11.98
N ILE A 338 -18.51 6.09 -11.11
CA ILE A 338 -17.99 7.41 -11.47
C ILE A 338 -16.48 7.29 -11.59
N ILE A 339 -15.94 7.69 -12.73
CA ILE A 339 -14.55 7.44 -13.10
C ILE A 339 -13.84 8.76 -13.44
N ALA A 340 -12.54 8.68 -13.74
CA ALA A 340 -11.76 9.82 -14.21
C ALA A 340 -11.80 11.02 -13.24
N GLU A 341 -11.60 10.76 -11.93
CA GLU A 341 -11.67 11.80 -10.90
C GLU A 341 -13.03 12.52 -10.83
N GLY A 342 -14.11 11.85 -11.22
CA GLY A 342 -15.46 12.43 -11.13
C GLY A 342 -16.00 13.03 -12.44
N THR A 343 -15.21 13.09 -13.51
CA THR A 343 -15.59 13.76 -14.77
C THR A 343 -16.30 12.88 -15.78
N ASP A 344 -16.25 11.56 -15.61
CA ASP A 344 -16.89 10.61 -16.52
C ASP A 344 -17.53 9.46 -15.75
N VAL A 345 -18.26 8.59 -16.44
CA VAL A 345 -18.99 7.47 -15.86
C VAL A 345 -18.75 6.18 -16.64
N TRP A 346 -18.90 5.05 -15.97
CA TRP A 346 -18.97 3.75 -16.63
C TRP A 346 -20.23 3.01 -16.20
N GLY A 347 -20.96 2.49 -17.20
CA GLY A 347 -22.26 1.82 -17.02
C GLY A 347 -22.38 0.52 -17.81
N GLY A 348 -21.25 -0.10 -18.14
CA GLY A 348 -21.20 -1.31 -18.96
C GLY A 348 -21.88 -2.53 -18.33
N ALA A 349 -22.12 -2.50 -17.02
CA ALA A 349 -22.74 -3.59 -16.27
C ALA A 349 -24.28 -3.67 -16.38
N GLY A 350 -24.93 -2.77 -17.11
CA GLY A 350 -26.38 -2.77 -17.21
C GLY A 350 -27.03 -2.10 -16.01
N ASP A 351 -28.21 -2.56 -15.61
CA ASP A 351 -28.84 -2.21 -14.32
C ASP A 351 -28.71 -3.43 -13.41
N ARG A 352 -27.92 -3.31 -12.35
CA ARG A 352 -27.73 -4.38 -11.34
C ARG A 352 -28.41 -4.05 -10.01
N GLY A 353 -29.23 -2.99 -9.98
CA GLY A 353 -29.67 -2.38 -8.73
C GLY A 353 -28.63 -1.42 -8.15
N ASP A 354 -27.76 -0.82 -8.98
CA ASP A 354 -26.74 0.15 -8.54
C ASP A 354 -27.37 1.34 -7.77
N ALA A 355 -28.57 1.77 -8.15
CA ALA A 355 -29.33 2.79 -7.42
C ALA A 355 -29.70 2.34 -6.00
N ALA A 356 -30.10 1.09 -5.82
CA ALA A 356 -30.43 0.53 -4.51
C ALA A 356 -29.19 0.37 -3.63
N MET A 357 -28.05 -0.04 -4.21
CA MET A 357 -26.75 -0.11 -3.53
C MET A 357 -26.33 1.27 -2.99
N VAL A 358 -26.44 2.31 -3.83
CA VAL A 358 -26.11 3.68 -3.46
C VAL A 358 -27.05 4.20 -2.36
N ALA A 359 -28.37 4.04 -2.51
CA ALA A 359 -29.34 4.47 -1.52
C ALA A 359 -29.16 3.75 -0.17
N TYR A 360 -28.92 2.43 -0.21
CA TYR A 360 -28.61 1.63 0.98
C TYR A 360 -27.37 2.16 1.71
N GLY A 361 -26.28 2.37 0.96
CA GLY A 361 -25.04 2.91 1.46
C GLY A 361 -25.18 4.29 2.08
N ALA A 362 -25.83 5.21 1.36
CA ALA A 362 -26.05 6.59 1.80
C ALA A 362 -26.92 6.64 3.06
N ALA A 363 -27.97 5.83 3.14
CA ALA A 363 -28.83 5.74 4.32
C ALA A 363 -28.07 5.21 5.55
N ARG A 364 -27.28 4.13 5.37
CA ARG A 364 -26.44 3.57 6.44
C ARG A 364 -25.39 4.56 6.92
N TYR A 365 -24.71 5.24 5.98
CA TYR A 365 -23.74 6.28 6.27
C TYR A 365 -24.39 7.43 7.06
N ALA A 366 -25.47 8.02 6.55
CA ALA A 366 -26.13 9.16 7.18
C ALA A 366 -26.59 8.83 8.62
N LEU A 367 -27.16 7.63 8.81
CA LEU A 367 -27.59 7.16 10.13
C LEU A 367 -26.41 6.99 11.09
N ALA A 368 -25.32 6.36 10.66
CA ALA A 368 -24.14 6.12 11.50
C ALA A 368 -23.35 7.39 11.77
N ARG A 369 -23.27 8.29 10.79
CA ARG A 369 -22.57 9.58 10.87
C ARG A 369 -23.21 10.53 11.86
N GLY A 370 -24.55 10.49 11.98
CA GLY A 370 -25.32 11.29 12.94
C GLY A 370 -25.24 12.80 12.71
N ASP A 371 -24.89 13.23 11.50
CA ASP A 371 -24.78 14.65 11.13
C ASP A 371 -26.01 15.10 10.34
N LEU A 372 -26.74 16.08 10.89
CA LEU A 372 -28.00 16.55 10.32
C LEU A 372 -27.82 17.23 8.95
N GLU A 373 -26.74 17.98 8.76
CA GLU A 373 -26.53 18.73 7.52
C GLU A 373 -26.04 17.80 6.40
N GLU A 374 -25.20 16.81 6.72
CA GLU A 374 -24.86 15.76 5.76
C GLU A 374 -26.10 14.90 5.40
N ALA A 375 -26.95 14.55 6.38
CA ALA A 375 -28.16 13.77 6.12
C ALA A 375 -29.15 14.51 5.20
N LYS A 376 -29.32 15.83 5.37
CA LYS A 376 -30.14 16.66 4.47
C LYS A 376 -29.60 16.69 3.04
N GLN A 377 -28.28 16.74 2.88
CA GLN A 377 -27.65 16.71 1.55
C GLN A 377 -27.88 15.37 0.85
N LEU A 378 -27.85 14.27 1.62
CA LEU A 378 -28.02 12.91 1.10
C LEU A 378 -29.49 12.51 0.92
N TRP A 379 -30.44 13.20 1.56
CA TRP A 379 -31.86 12.83 1.53
C TRP A 379 -32.43 12.65 0.11
N PRO A 380 -32.19 13.55 -0.86
CA PRO A 380 -32.71 13.37 -2.22
C PRO A 380 -32.15 12.13 -2.95
N LEU A 381 -30.97 11.64 -2.54
CA LEU A 381 -30.37 10.42 -3.08
C LEU A 381 -30.97 9.15 -2.42
N ILE A 382 -31.52 9.28 -1.22
CA ILE A 382 -32.07 8.18 -0.42
C ILE A 382 -33.56 7.95 -0.72
N GLU A 383 -34.34 9.03 -0.91
CA GLU A 383 -35.81 8.99 -0.97
C GLU A 383 -36.45 8.41 -2.23
#